data_AF-A0A2J6MQW5-F1
#
_entry.id   AF-A0A2J6MQW5-F1
#
_cell.length_a   1.000
_cell.length_b   1.000
_cell.length_c   1.000
_cell.angle_alpha   90.00
_cell.angle_beta   90.00
_cell.angle_gamma   90.00
#
_symmetry.space_group_name_H-M   'P 1'
#
loop_
_entity.id
_entity.type
_entity.pdbx_description
1 polymer ?
#
loop_
_entity_poly.entity_id
_entity_poly.type
_entity_poly.pdbx_seq_one_letter_code
_entity_poly.pdbx_strand_id
1 'polypeptide(L)'
;MIIADPDTFRNEVIAHYHNDALLRYVNLRADGHTSIAALVGAFGSDYAMTMHPFIYINLIETSDAYKRTLVAAVAAKKDNPLWDAETSARVLFSIATDETAKRAERIAAAKELNVLFGITIIDDKGNTRRGGLTVEDLLKITPSAPGAASKVH
;
A
#
# COMPACT_ATOMS: atom_id res chain seq x y z
N MET A 1 -15.00 -5.88 28.70
CA MET A 1 -14.24 -4.78 29.32
C MET A 1 -15.13 -3.54 29.28
N ILE A 2 -14.95 -2.54 30.17
CA ILE A 2 -15.76 -1.31 30.11
C ILE A 2 -15.11 -0.37 29.10
N ILE A 3 -15.89 0.08 28.11
CA ILE A 3 -15.44 1.11 27.15
C ILE A 3 -15.32 2.44 27.89
N ALA A 4 -14.18 3.11 27.71
CA ALA A 4 -13.92 4.38 28.37
C ALA A 4 -14.82 5.50 27.82
N ASP A 5 -15.10 6.48 28.68
CA ASP A 5 -15.86 7.67 28.31
C ASP A 5 -15.20 8.40 27.12
N PRO A 6 -15.94 8.74 26.05
CA PRO A 6 -15.44 9.55 24.92
C PRO A 6 -14.69 10.83 25.34
N ASP A 7 -15.04 11.46 26.47
CA ASP A 7 -14.36 12.67 26.94
C ASP A 7 -12.88 12.43 27.26
N THR A 8 -12.51 11.20 27.63
CA THR A 8 -11.11 10.81 27.85
C THR A 8 -10.30 10.75 26.54
N PHE A 9 -10.95 10.81 25.38
CA PHE A 9 -10.33 10.86 24.06
C PHE A 9 -10.21 12.27 23.48
N ARG A 10 -10.64 13.32 24.23
CA ARG A 10 -10.44 14.71 23.77
C ARG A 10 -8.94 15.00 23.61
N ASN A 11 -8.63 15.83 22.61
CA ASN A 11 -7.25 16.13 22.19
C ASN A 11 -6.32 16.51 23.37
N GLU A 12 -6.84 17.28 24.32
CA GLU A 12 -6.11 17.80 25.48
C GLU A 12 -5.68 16.72 26.47
N VAL A 13 -6.39 15.58 26.51
CA VAL A 13 -6.28 14.60 27.62
C VAL A 13 -6.02 13.16 27.16
N ILE A 14 -6.19 12.85 25.87
CA ILE A 14 -6.04 11.48 25.35
C ILE A 14 -4.66 10.88 25.64
N ALA A 15 -3.59 11.69 25.53
CA ALA A 15 -2.24 11.23 25.85
C ALA A 15 -2.04 10.93 27.34
N HIS A 16 -2.81 11.57 28.22
CA HIS A 16 -2.75 11.32 29.66
C HIS A 16 -3.48 10.02 30.03
N TYR A 17 -4.69 9.81 29.52
CA TYR A 17 -5.51 8.66 29.89
C TYR A 17 -5.18 7.39 29.12
N HIS A 18 -4.74 7.51 27.87
CA HIS A 18 -4.65 6.38 26.94
C HIS A 18 -3.26 6.21 26.32
N ASN A 19 -2.20 6.75 26.93
CA ASN A 19 -0.85 6.79 26.33
C ASN A 19 -0.43 5.49 25.64
N ASP A 20 -0.46 4.37 26.37
CA ASP A 20 0.04 3.09 25.84
C ASP A 20 -0.84 2.54 24.72
N ALA A 21 -2.16 2.67 24.85
CA ALA A 21 -3.09 2.27 23.80
C ALA A 21 -2.95 3.18 22.57
N LEU A 22 -2.77 4.49 22.76
CA LEU A 22 -2.53 5.44 21.69
C LEU A 22 -1.22 5.13 20.94
N LEU A 23 -0.13 4.85 21.66
CA LEU A 23 1.14 4.45 21.04
C LEU A 23 1.01 3.15 20.24
N ARG A 24 0.32 2.14 20.78
CA ARG A 24 0.02 0.90 20.05
C ARG A 24 -0.82 1.17 18.80
N TYR A 25 -1.85 1.99 18.92
CA TYR A 25 -2.71 2.37 17.79
C TYR A 25 -1.90 3.04 16.69
N VAL A 26 -1.05 4.01 17.05
CA VAL A 26 -0.17 4.72 16.12
C VAL A 26 0.77 3.76 15.40
N ASN A 27 1.39 2.80 16.11
CA ASN A 27 2.29 1.84 15.49
C ASN A 27 1.56 0.95 14.48
N LEU A 28 0.38 0.43 14.83
CA LEU A 28 -0.45 -0.36 13.90
C LEU A 28 -0.88 0.45 12.67
N ARG A 29 -1.16 1.75 12.86
CA ARG A 29 -1.47 2.65 11.73
C ARG A 29 -0.27 2.96 10.88
N ALA A 30 0.89 3.18 11.50
CA ALA A 30 2.14 3.29 10.79
C ALA A 30 2.37 2.01 9.97
N ASP A 31 2.10 0.83 10.53
CA ASP A 31 2.12 -0.52 9.93
C ASP A 31 1.12 -0.76 8.78
N GLY A 32 0.28 0.22 8.46
CA GLY A 32 -0.69 0.11 7.36
C GLY A 32 -1.97 -0.64 7.72
N HIS A 33 -2.20 -0.98 8.99
CA HIS A 33 -3.49 -1.54 9.40
C HIS A 33 -4.62 -0.51 9.24
N THR A 34 -5.84 -1.00 8.98
CA THR A 34 -7.04 -0.14 8.93
C THR A 34 -7.34 0.48 10.30
N SER A 35 -8.06 1.61 10.33
CA SER A 35 -8.44 2.29 11.58
C SER A 35 -9.18 1.37 12.56
N ILE A 36 -10.04 0.49 12.04
CA ILE A 36 -10.80 -0.49 12.85
C ILE A 36 -9.89 -1.60 13.37
N ALA A 37 -9.02 -2.16 12.53
CA ALA A 37 -8.09 -3.21 12.99
C ALA A 37 -7.10 -2.67 14.04
N ALA A 38 -6.60 -1.44 13.86
CA ALA A 38 -5.77 -0.76 14.83
C ALA A 38 -6.53 -0.46 16.13
N LEU A 39 -7.82 -0.07 16.05
CA LEU A 39 -8.67 0.17 17.23
C LEU A 39 -8.81 -1.11 18.05
N VAL A 40 -9.13 -2.23 17.40
CA VAL A 40 -9.24 -3.55 18.04
C VAL A 40 -7.92 -3.95 18.68
N GLY A 41 -6.81 -3.84 17.95
CA GLY A 41 -5.49 -4.25 18.43
C GLY A 41 -4.94 -3.41 19.59
N ALA A 42 -5.32 -2.13 19.67
CA ALA A 42 -4.78 -1.21 20.66
C ALA A 42 -5.67 -1.01 21.90
N PHE A 43 -6.98 -0.96 21.70
CA PHE A 43 -7.98 -0.65 22.74
C PHE A 43 -8.90 -1.83 23.07
N GLY A 44 -8.92 -2.87 22.23
CA GLY A 44 -9.73 -4.08 22.40
C GLY A 44 -10.94 -4.14 21.48
N SER A 45 -11.45 -5.36 21.26
CA SER A 45 -12.59 -5.63 20.37
C SER A 45 -13.87 -4.89 20.74
N ASP A 46 -14.07 -4.65 22.04
CA ASP A 46 -15.28 -3.98 22.56
C ASP A 46 -15.48 -2.59 21.93
N TYR A 47 -14.40 -1.87 21.62
CA TYR A 47 -14.47 -0.56 20.97
C TYR A 47 -15.01 -0.63 19.54
N ALA A 48 -14.66 -1.69 18.79
CA ALA A 48 -15.14 -1.92 17.44
C ALA A 48 -16.60 -2.43 17.40
N MET A 49 -17.06 -3.02 18.49
CA MET A 49 -18.43 -3.53 18.65
C MET A 49 -19.41 -2.49 19.20
N THR A 50 -18.95 -1.27 19.49
CA THR A 50 -19.85 -0.18 19.90
C THR A 50 -20.84 0.19 18.81
N MET A 51 -21.91 0.89 19.19
CA MET A 51 -22.86 1.44 18.21
C MET A 51 -22.19 2.42 17.23
N HIS A 52 -21.14 3.12 17.68
CA HIS A 52 -20.45 4.15 16.90
C HIS A 52 -18.91 4.10 17.09
N PRO A 53 -18.24 3.06 16.57
CA PRO A 53 -16.79 2.89 16.74
C PRO A 53 -15.98 4.02 16.10
N PHE A 54 -16.52 4.62 15.04
CA PHE A 54 -15.92 5.72 14.33
C PHE A 54 -15.80 7.02 15.15
N ILE A 55 -16.57 7.19 16.24
CA ILE A 55 -16.41 8.35 17.13
C ILE A 55 -15.04 8.30 17.79
N TYR A 56 -14.65 7.17 18.37
CA TYR A 56 -13.33 7.00 19.00
C TYR A 56 -12.21 7.15 17.99
N ILE A 57 -12.37 6.57 16.79
CA ILE A 57 -11.41 6.71 15.70
C ILE A 57 -11.22 8.18 15.35
N ASN A 58 -12.30 8.92 15.13
CA ASN A 58 -12.22 10.33 14.80
C ASN A 58 -11.54 11.14 15.91
N LEU A 59 -11.88 10.90 17.18
CA LEU A 59 -11.25 11.58 18.32
C LEU A 59 -9.74 11.28 18.40
N ILE A 60 -9.34 10.02 18.22
CA ILE A 60 -7.93 9.61 18.18
C ILE A 60 -7.21 10.28 17.01
N GLU A 61 -7.69 10.08 15.78
CA GLU A 61 -6.99 10.48 14.56
C GLU A 61 -6.94 12.00 14.35
N THR A 62 -7.87 12.74 14.94
CA THR A 62 -7.86 14.21 14.89
C THR A 62 -6.99 14.84 15.99
N SER A 63 -6.57 14.08 17.00
CA SER A 63 -5.72 14.58 18.08
C SER A 63 -4.30 14.93 17.63
N ASP A 64 -3.71 15.95 18.24
CA ASP A 64 -2.34 16.38 18.00
C ASP A 64 -1.34 15.34 18.52
N ALA A 65 -1.69 14.64 19.61
CA ALA A 65 -0.91 13.53 20.15
C ALA A 65 -0.75 12.43 19.10
N TYR A 66 -1.84 12.01 18.45
CA TYR A 66 -1.80 11.03 17.36
C TYR A 66 -0.97 11.56 16.18
N LYS A 67 -1.28 12.75 15.66
CA LYS A 67 -0.63 13.30 14.46
C LYS A 67 0.88 13.40 14.62
N ARG A 68 1.36 13.96 15.74
CA ARG A 68 2.80 14.08 16.02
C ARG A 68 3.48 12.71 16.10
N THR A 69 2.85 11.78 16.80
CA THR A 69 3.43 10.44 17.00
C THR A 69 3.42 9.62 15.72
N LEU A 70 2.38 9.72 14.89
CA LEU A 70 2.29 9.02 13.62
C LEU A 70 3.41 9.42 12.66
N VAL A 71 3.69 10.73 12.54
CA VAL A 71 4.80 11.21 11.72
C VAL A 71 6.12 10.61 12.18
N ALA A 72 6.37 10.58 13.50
CA ALA A 72 7.58 9.98 14.06
C ALA A 72 7.63 8.46 13.84
N ALA A 73 6.52 7.74 14.02
CA ALA A 73 6.44 6.29 13.83
C ALA A 73 6.65 5.89 12.36
N VAL A 74 6.10 6.65 11.41
CA VAL A 74 6.34 6.44 9.98
C VAL A 74 7.79 6.75 9.62
N ALA A 75 8.36 7.84 10.16
CA ALA A 75 9.76 8.19 9.93
C ALA A 75 10.74 7.13 10.48
N ALA A 76 10.44 6.54 11.64
CA ALA A 76 11.24 5.47 12.25
C ALA A 76 11.25 4.19 11.41
N LYS A 77 10.28 4.01 10.50
CA LYS A 77 10.19 2.85 9.60
C LYS A 77 10.88 3.09 8.26
N LYS A 78 11.57 4.22 8.09
CA LYS A 78 12.32 4.52 6.86
C LYS A 78 13.38 3.45 6.54
N ASP A 79 13.99 2.86 7.56
CA ASP A 79 15.04 1.85 7.41
C ASP A 79 14.51 0.40 7.44
N ASN A 80 13.21 0.22 7.71
CA ASN A 80 12.50 -1.06 7.65
C ASN A 80 11.10 -0.80 7.04
N PRO A 81 11.04 -0.56 5.73
CA PRO A 81 9.84 -0.08 5.09
C PRO A 81 8.78 -1.18 5.12
N LEU A 82 7.62 -0.86 5.69
CA LEU A 82 6.40 -1.69 5.58
C LEU A 82 5.98 -1.98 4.16
N TRP A 83 6.44 -1.14 3.24
CA TRP A 83 6.29 -1.28 1.82
C TRP A 83 7.67 -1.46 1.20
N ASP A 84 8.22 -2.66 1.36
CA ASP A 84 9.44 -3.08 0.67
C ASP A 84 9.11 -3.72 -0.69
N ALA A 85 10.16 -4.02 -1.47
CA ALA A 85 10.00 -4.65 -2.77
C ALA A 85 9.26 -5.99 -2.68
N GLU A 86 9.47 -6.75 -1.61
CA GLU A 86 8.83 -8.06 -1.40
C GLU A 86 7.33 -7.93 -1.12
N THR A 87 6.93 -7.05 -0.22
CA THR A 87 5.55 -6.75 0.14
C THR A 87 4.80 -6.18 -1.06
N SER A 88 5.42 -5.23 -1.78
CA SER A 88 4.87 -4.69 -3.01
C SER A 88 4.63 -5.78 -4.06
N ALA A 89 5.60 -6.69 -4.25
CA ALA A 89 5.45 -7.80 -5.18
C ALA A 89 4.33 -8.76 -4.79
N ARG A 90 4.20 -9.10 -3.50
CA ARG A 90 3.13 -9.98 -3.00
C ARG A 90 1.73 -9.40 -3.25
N VAL A 91 1.53 -8.11 -2.96
CA VAL A 91 0.25 -7.43 -3.19
C VAL A 91 -0.09 -7.40 -4.68
N LEU A 92 0.85 -6.99 -5.52
CA LEU A 92 0.63 -6.97 -6.97
C LEU A 92 0.36 -8.37 -7.52
N PHE A 93 1.03 -9.40 -7.01
CA PHE A 93 0.76 -10.79 -7.40
C PHE A 93 -0.68 -11.19 -7.07
N SER A 94 -1.14 -10.90 -5.85
CA SER A 94 -2.54 -11.19 -5.46
C SER A 94 -3.56 -10.51 -6.38
N ILE A 95 -3.34 -9.25 -6.76
CA ILE A 95 -4.24 -8.50 -7.67
C ILE A 95 -4.17 -9.09 -9.08
N ALA A 96 -2.98 -9.41 -9.59
CA ALA A 96 -2.79 -9.96 -10.93
C ALA A 96 -3.48 -11.34 -11.09
N THR A 97 -3.54 -12.12 -10.01
CA THR A 97 -4.14 -13.46 -9.97
C THR A 97 -5.59 -13.49 -9.51
N ASP A 98 -6.14 -12.39 -8.99
CA ASP A 98 -7.52 -12.34 -8.52
C ASP A 98 -8.51 -12.39 -9.69
N GLU A 99 -9.21 -13.51 -9.85
CA GLU A 99 -10.18 -13.73 -10.92
C GLU A 99 -11.41 -12.81 -10.80
N THR A 100 -11.68 -12.26 -9.61
CA THR A 100 -12.81 -11.38 -9.32
C THR A 100 -12.50 -9.90 -9.54
N ALA A 101 -11.23 -9.52 -9.55
CA ALA A 101 -10.78 -8.16 -9.83
C ALA A 101 -11.08 -7.74 -11.28
N LYS A 102 -11.22 -6.44 -11.52
CA LYS A 102 -11.47 -5.95 -12.89
C LYS A 102 -10.26 -6.30 -13.76
N ARG A 103 -10.52 -6.73 -15.00
CA ARG A 103 -9.45 -7.09 -15.95
C ARG A 103 -8.37 -6.02 -16.10
N ALA A 104 -8.75 -4.75 -16.04
CA ALA A 104 -7.81 -3.61 -16.10
C ALA A 104 -6.85 -3.57 -14.89
N GLU A 105 -7.35 -3.83 -13.67
CA GLU A 105 -6.56 -3.83 -12.44
C GLU A 105 -5.53 -4.97 -12.46
N ARG A 106 -5.94 -6.15 -12.93
CA ARG A 106 -5.02 -7.29 -13.08
C ARG A 106 -3.91 -7.02 -14.08
N ILE A 107 -4.25 -6.42 -15.23
CA ILE A 107 -3.27 -6.06 -16.27
C ILE A 107 -2.29 -5.02 -15.75
N ALA A 108 -2.78 -4.01 -15.00
CA ALA A 108 -1.92 -3.01 -14.39
C ALA A 108 -0.95 -3.67 -13.38
N ALA A 109 -1.46 -4.50 -12.46
CA ALA A 109 -0.63 -5.19 -11.48
C ALA A 109 0.44 -6.09 -12.13
N ALA A 110 0.08 -6.82 -13.19
CA ALA A 110 1.02 -7.64 -13.95
C ALA A 110 2.12 -6.80 -14.64
N LYS A 111 1.80 -5.60 -15.15
CA LYS A 111 2.79 -4.70 -15.73
C LYS A 111 3.77 -4.18 -14.68
N GLU A 112 3.27 -3.76 -13.52
CA GLU A 112 4.12 -3.30 -12.42
C GLU A 112 5.03 -4.42 -11.89
N LEU A 113 4.52 -5.66 -11.80
CA LEU A 113 5.34 -6.84 -11.48
C LEU A 113 6.47 -7.05 -12.49
N ASN A 114 6.18 -6.95 -13.78
CA ASN A 114 7.20 -7.10 -14.82
C ASN A 114 8.29 -6.03 -14.71
N VAL A 115 7.93 -4.80 -14.29
CA VAL A 115 8.90 -3.74 -14.02
C VAL A 115 9.73 -4.04 -12.78
N LEU A 116 9.09 -4.42 -11.67
CA LEU A 116 9.75 -4.80 -10.41
C LEU A 116 10.78 -5.92 -10.59
N PHE A 117 10.44 -6.94 -11.37
CA PHE A 117 11.34 -8.08 -11.63
C PHE A 117 12.29 -7.85 -12.82
N GLY A 118 12.32 -6.65 -13.40
CA GLY A 118 13.21 -6.32 -14.52
C GLY A 118 12.90 -7.09 -15.82
N ILE A 119 11.72 -7.70 -15.93
CA ILE A 119 11.22 -8.33 -17.15
C ILE A 119 10.94 -7.24 -18.21
N THR A 120 10.48 -6.08 -17.75
CA THR A 120 10.28 -4.89 -18.58
C THR A 120 10.86 -3.63 -17.91
N ILE A 121 11.20 -2.62 -18.70
CA ILE A 121 11.71 -1.32 -18.25
C ILE A 121 10.81 -0.22 -18.80
N ILE A 122 10.61 0.87 -18.04
CA ILE A 122 9.90 2.06 -18.54
C ILE A 122 10.94 3.06 -19.06
N ASP A 123 10.76 3.54 -20.29
CA ASP A 123 11.62 4.59 -20.87
C ASP A 123 11.22 5.99 -20.42
N ASP A 124 12.06 6.99 -20.72
CA ASP A 124 11.85 8.41 -20.36
C ASP A 124 10.54 9.01 -20.92
N LYS A 125 9.89 8.32 -21.87
CA LYS A 125 8.63 8.71 -22.50
C LYS A 125 7.43 7.94 -21.93
N GLY A 126 7.63 7.09 -20.92
CA GLY A 126 6.60 6.29 -20.28
C GLY A 126 6.23 4.99 -21.01
N ASN A 127 7.00 4.57 -22.03
CA ASN A 127 6.72 3.32 -22.76
C ASN A 127 7.42 2.12 -22.13
N THR A 128 6.73 1.00 -22.06
CA THR A 128 7.26 -0.28 -21.57
C THR A 128 8.11 -0.98 -22.65
N ARG A 129 9.35 -1.33 -22.32
CA ARG A 129 10.30 -2.07 -23.17
C ARG A 129 10.70 -3.38 -22.50
N ARG A 130 11.23 -4.36 -23.26
CA ARG A 130 11.75 -5.61 -22.70
C ARG A 130 13.03 -5.35 -21.91
N GLY A 131 13.11 -5.88 -20.70
CA GLY A 131 14.26 -5.78 -19.82
C GLY A 131 15.47 -6.54 -20.35
N GLY A 132 16.67 -5.97 -20.14
CA GLY A 132 17.95 -6.59 -20.52
C GLY A 132 18.40 -6.41 -21.97
N LEU A 133 17.66 -5.66 -22.80
CA LEU A 133 18.10 -5.27 -24.15
C LEU A 133 18.55 -3.81 -24.14
N THR A 134 19.80 -3.56 -24.54
CA THR A 134 20.28 -2.20 -24.77
C THR A 134 19.59 -1.59 -26.01
N VAL A 135 19.61 -0.27 -26.15
CA VAL A 135 19.12 0.40 -27.38
C VAL A 135 19.82 -0.14 -28.62
N GLU A 136 21.10 -0.50 -28.50
CA GLU A 136 21.89 -1.14 -29.56
C GLU A 136 21.38 -2.54 -29.92
N ASP A 137 20.93 -3.32 -28.94
CA ASP A 137 20.36 -4.64 -29.22
C ASP A 137 19.00 -4.55 -29.91
N LEU A 138 18.22 -3.51 -29.62
CA LEU A 138 16.96 -3.24 -30.32
C LEU A 138 17.17 -2.78 -31.77
N LEU A 139 18.21 -1.98 -32.04
CA LEU A 139 18.56 -1.57 -33.40
C LEU A 139 19.05 -2.73 -34.27
N LYS A 140 19.64 -3.76 -33.64
CA LYS A 140 20.01 -5.02 -34.31
C LYS A 140 18.82 -5.93 -34.60
N ILE A 141 17.67 -5.71 -33.97
CA ILE A 141 16.39 -6.35 -34.32
C ILE A 141 15.71 -5.50 -35.40
N THR A 142 16.37 -5.35 -36.55
CA THR A 142 15.70 -4.78 -37.72
C THR A 142 14.80 -5.88 -38.32
N PRO A 143 13.52 -5.60 -38.65
CA PRO A 143 12.74 -6.55 -39.41
C PRO A 143 13.36 -6.68 -40.79
N SER A 144 13.74 -7.90 -41.18
CA SER A 144 14.05 -8.21 -42.58
C SER A 144 12.80 -7.94 -43.42
N ALA A 145 12.70 -6.76 -44.03
CA ALA A 145 11.88 -6.53 -45.20
C ALA A 145 12.78 -6.71 -46.44
N PRO A 146 12.31 -7.25 -47.57
CA PRO A 146 11.09 -6.78 -48.23
C PRO A 146 10.21 -7.90 -48.84
N GLY A 147 9.05 -7.49 -49.35
CA GLY A 147 7.96 -8.37 -49.75
C GLY A 147 8.23 -9.35 -50.89
N ALA A 148 7.39 -10.38 -50.91
CA ALA A 148 7.01 -11.11 -52.12
C ALA A 148 5.53 -11.48 -51.96
N ALA A 149 4.66 -10.68 -52.59
CA ALA A 149 3.30 -11.10 -52.85
C ALA A 149 3.36 -12.28 -53.83
N SER A 150 3.14 -13.50 -53.34
CA SER A 150 2.89 -14.64 -54.22
C SER A 150 1.38 -14.82 -54.35
N LYS A 151 0.81 -14.23 -55.40
CA LYS A 151 -0.41 -14.77 -56.00
C LYS A 151 -0.02 -16.11 -56.61
N VAL A 152 -0.66 -17.19 -56.18
CA VAL A 152 -0.74 -18.41 -57.00
C VAL A 152 -2.20 -18.81 -57.09
N HIS A 153 -2.55 -19.02 -58.36
CA HIS A 153 -3.83 -19.38 -58.95
C HIS A 153 -4.29 -20.79 -58.55
#